data_AF-A0A812YEX3-F1
#
_entry.id   AF-A0A812YEX3-F1
#
_cell.length_a   1.000
_cell.length_b   1.000
_cell.length_c   1.000
_cell.angle_alpha   90.00
_cell.angle_beta   90.00
_cell.angle_gamma   90.00
#
_symmetry.space_group_name_H-M   'P 1'
#
loop_
_entity.id
_entity.type
_entity.pdbx_description
1 polymer ?
#
loop_
_entity_poly.entity_id
_entity_poly.type
_entity_poly.pdbx_seq_one_letter_code
_entity_poly.pdbx_strand_id
1 'polypeptide(L)'
;TWITPGLIQTLDKCRREDSQVKVYSVELWEKSSGNLAAVIMALSVGDIFHDYTTVTILRDGRSPGSILTKVLGHLLTQAGFTLWYWGFKNPYMAEYDASYGGVELDNAEEFWPRWRRAMALARSSENCDLSRRIAPGGSASAGGIDLATLS
;
A
#
# COMPACT_ATOMS: atom_id res chain seq x y z
N THR A 1 -21.68 3.04 -1.77
CA THR A 1 -20.20 3.01 -1.84
C THR A 1 -19.78 1.72 -2.54
N TRP A 2 -18.56 1.63 -3.08
CA TRP A 2 -18.13 0.49 -3.89
C TRP A 2 -17.55 -0.68 -3.06
N ILE A 3 -17.10 -0.40 -1.82
CA ILE A 3 -16.62 -1.41 -0.88
C ILE A 3 -17.84 -2.13 -0.28
N THR A 4 -18.13 -3.33 -0.76
CA THR A 4 -19.26 -4.15 -0.33
C THR A 4 -18.85 -5.22 0.68
N PRO A 5 -19.79 -5.81 1.44
CA PRO A 5 -19.49 -6.95 2.31
C PRO A 5 -18.84 -8.12 1.58
N GLY A 6 -19.27 -8.41 0.35
CA GLY A 6 -18.69 -9.48 -0.48
C GLY A 6 -17.24 -9.20 -0.86
N LEU A 7 -16.89 -7.95 -1.16
CA LEU A 7 -15.50 -7.56 -1.40
C LEU A 7 -14.66 -7.72 -0.12
N ILE A 8 -15.16 -7.27 1.03
CA ILE A 8 -14.46 -7.41 2.32
C ILE A 8 -14.16 -8.88 2.61
N GLN A 9 -15.16 -9.76 2.45
CA GLN A 9 -14.98 -11.20 2.65
C GLN A 9 -13.96 -11.80 1.67
N THR A 10 -13.94 -11.34 0.43
CA THR A 10 -12.98 -11.79 -0.58
C THR A 10 -11.56 -11.37 -0.22
N LEU A 11 -11.36 -10.10 0.18
CA LEU A 11 -10.06 -9.59 0.60
C LEU A 11 -9.56 -10.27 1.88
N ASP A 12 -10.44 -10.54 2.84
CA ASP A 12 -10.09 -11.30 4.05
C ASP A 12 -9.73 -12.75 3.73
N LYS A 13 -10.43 -13.38 2.78
CA LYS A 13 -10.03 -14.68 2.25
C LYS A 13 -8.65 -14.64 1.61
N CYS A 14 -8.38 -13.68 0.73
CA CYS A 14 -7.05 -13.50 0.13
C CYS A 14 -5.97 -13.31 1.19
N ARG A 15 -6.21 -12.47 2.20
CA ARG A 15 -5.28 -12.23 3.31
C ARG A 15 -4.91 -13.51 4.06
N ARG A 16 -5.88 -14.41 4.27
CA ARG A 16 -5.67 -15.65 5.05
C ARG A 16 -5.11 -16.81 4.24
N GLU A 17 -5.55 -16.93 2.99
CA GLU A 17 -5.40 -18.18 2.22
C GLU A 17 -4.53 -18.01 0.97
N ASP A 18 -4.33 -16.78 0.47
CA ASP A 18 -3.60 -16.56 -0.77
C ASP A 18 -2.09 -16.38 -0.53
N SER A 19 -1.30 -17.20 -1.23
CA SER A 19 0.16 -17.13 -1.17
C SER A 19 0.73 -16.03 -2.07
N GLN A 20 0.03 -15.69 -3.16
CA GLN A 20 0.47 -14.75 -4.20
C GLN A 20 0.00 -13.32 -3.92
N VAL A 21 -1.20 -13.16 -3.38
CA VAL A 21 -1.77 -11.85 -3.01
C VAL A 21 -1.54 -11.59 -1.53
N LYS A 22 -1.01 -10.42 -1.19
CA LYS A 22 -0.96 -9.95 0.20
C LYS A 22 -1.89 -8.76 0.35
N VAL A 23 -2.62 -8.71 1.46
CA VAL A 23 -3.59 -7.65 1.75
C VAL A 23 -3.10 -6.90 2.98
N TYR A 24 -3.12 -5.57 2.91
CA TYR A 24 -2.55 -4.67 3.91
C TYR A 24 -3.57 -3.65 4.40
N SER A 25 -3.42 -3.31 5.68
CA SER A 25 -3.86 -2.03 6.26
C SER A 25 -2.60 -1.31 6.71
N VAL A 26 -2.32 -0.14 6.14
CA VAL A 26 -1.20 0.71 6.56
C VAL A 26 -1.80 1.90 7.29
N GLU A 27 -1.49 2.01 8.57
CA GLU A 27 -2.23 2.86 9.49
C GLU A 27 -1.33 3.93 10.10
N LEU A 28 -1.86 5.14 10.22
CA LEU A 28 -1.24 6.23 10.96
C LEU A 28 -2.08 6.52 12.20
N TRP A 29 -1.47 6.33 13.36
CA TRP A 29 -2.10 6.52 14.66
C TRP A 29 -1.56 7.77 15.37
N GLU A 30 -2.46 8.57 15.95
CA GLU A 30 -2.06 9.65 16.85
C GLU A 30 -1.74 9.07 18.23
N LYS A 31 -0.45 9.08 18.59
CA LYS A 31 0.05 8.45 19.83
C LYS A 31 -0.59 9.00 21.11
N SER A 32 -0.86 10.31 21.17
CA SER A 32 -1.38 10.97 22.38
C SER A 32 -2.83 10.58 22.68
N SER A 33 -3.66 10.44 21.65
CA SER A 33 -5.09 10.13 21.80
C SER A 33 -5.42 8.65 21.56
N GLY A 34 -4.51 7.90 20.92
CA GLY A 34 -4.77 6.55 20.46
C GLY A 34 -5.73 6.47 19.27
N ASN A 35 -6.04 7.60 18.62
CA ASN A 35 -6.98 7.64 17.50
C ASN A 35 -6.29 7.33 16.17
N LEU A 36 -7.00 6.63 15.30
CA LEU A 36 -6.58 6.42 13.91
C LEU A 36 -6.73 7.73 13.12
N ALA A 37 -5.62 8.24 12.60
CA ALA A 37 -5.56 9.51 11.88
C ALA A 37 -5.73 9.33 10.36
N ALA A 38 -5.12 8.29 9.78
CA ALA A 38 -5.26 7.94 8.37
C ALA A 38 -5.00 6.45 8.15
N VAL A 39 -5.54 5.91 7.06
CA VAL A 39 -5.33 4.51 6.66
C VAL A 39 -5.25 4.39 5.14
N ILE A 40 -4.35 3.53 4.66
CA ILE A 40 -4.28 3.05 3.29
C ILE A 40 -4.61 1.57 3.30
N MET A 41 -5.64 1.19 2.56
CA MET A 41 -6.01 -0.21 2.34
C MET A 41 -5.48 -0.64 0.98
N ALA A 42 -4.74 -1.75 0.96
CA ALA A 42 -3.97 -2.13 -0.21
C ALA A 42 -3.84 -3.64 -0.37
N LEU A 43 -3.38 -4.04 -1.55
CA LEU A 43 -2.88 -5.37 -1.83
C LEU A 43 -1.56 -5.31 -2.59
N SER A 44 -0.78 -6.39 -2.54
CA SER A 44 0.38 -6.57 -3.41
C SER A 44 0.33 -7.90 -4.14
N VAL A 45 0.99 -7.91 -5.29
CA VAL A 45 1.28 -9.08 -6.10
C VAL A 45 2.72 -8.95 -6.55
N GLY A 46 3.59 -9.88 -6.16
CA GLY A 46 5.02 -9.78 -6.44
C GLY A 46 5.57 -8.45 -5.92
N ASP A 47 6.23 -7.70 -6.80
CA ASP A 47 6.83 -6.40 -6.55
C ASP A 47 5.92 -5.21 -6.92
N ILE A 48 4.63 -5.43 -7.13
CA ILE A 48 3.62 -4.38 -7.38
C ILE A 48 2.74 -4.21 -6.15
N PHE A 49 2.58 -2.96 -5.71
CA PHE A 49 1.71 -2.56 -4.62
C PHE A 49 0.53 -1.76 -5.18
N HIS A 50 -0.69 -2.13 -4.80
CA HIS A 50 -1.92 -1.47 -5.21
C HIS A 50 -2.70 -1.00 -3.99
N ASP A 51 -2.74 0.32 -3.76
CA ASP A 51 -3.66 0.93 -2.81
C ASP A 51 -5.00 1.21 -3.50
N TYR A 52 -6.03 0.48 -3.09
CA TYR A 52 -7.36 0.63 -3.65
C TYR A 52 -8.19 1.69 -2.92
N THR A 53 -7.81 2.07 -1.69
CA THR A 53 -8.40 3.21 -1.01
C THR A 53 -7.50 3.81 0.07
N THR A 54 -7.62 5.12 0.23
CA THR A 54 -6.95 5.91 1.28
C THR A 54 -8.00 6.74 1.98
N VAL A 55 -7.97 6.76 3.31
CA VAL A 55 -8.89 7.52 4.15
C VAL A 55 -8.08 8.38 5.11
N THR A 56 -8.37 9.69 5.13
CA THR A 56 -7.88 10.60 6.17
C THR A 56 -9.04 10.90 7.13
N ILE A 57 -8.94 10.35 8.34
CA ILE A 57 -9.96 10.43 9.38
C ILE A 57 -9.77 11.73 10.16
N LEU A 58 -8.54 12.00 10.60
CA LEU A 58 -8.19 13.23 11.30
C LEU A 58 -7.91 14.33 10.28
N ARG A 59 -8.82 15.30 10.19
CA ARG A 59 -8.74 16.42 9.25
C ARG A 59 -8.29 17.68 9.96
N ASP A 60 -6.99 17.82 10.13
CA ASP A 60 -6.35 19.02 10.67
C ASP A 60 -5.25 19.53 9.74
N GLY A 61 -4.57 20.61 10.15
CA GLY A 61 -3.51 21.24 9.36
C GLY A 61 -2.25 20.39 9.15
N ARG A 62 -2.13 19.20 9.75
CA ARG A 62 -0.96 18.32 9.63
C ARG A 62 -1.00 17.43 8.39
N SER A 63 -2.14 17.35 7.70
CA SER A 63 -2.35 16.49 6.51
C SER A 63 -1.94 15.02 6.72
N PRO A 64 -2.55 14.28 7.67
CA PRO A 64 -2.14 12.91 8.02
C PRO A 64 -2.10 11.93 6.84
N GLY A 65 -3.03 12.06 5.88
CA GLY A 65 -2.99 11.28 4.64
C GLY A 65 -1.70 11.48 3.85
N SER A 66 -1.26 12.73 3.68
CA SER A 66 -0.01 13.03 2.96
C SER A 66 1.23 12.50 3.69
N ILE A 67 1.23 12.55 5.03
CA ILE A 67 2.31 11.94 5.84
C ILE A 67 2.35 10.43 5.58
N LEU A 68 1.21 9.76 5.70
CA LEU A 68 1.09 8.32 5.50
C LEU A 68 1.54 7.89 4.10
N THR A 69 1.09 8.59 3.05
CA THR A 69 1.49 8.34 1.66
C THR A 69 3.00 8.51 1.44
N LYS A 70 3.64 9.54 2.02
CA LYS A 70 5.10 9.75 1.89
C LYS A 70 5.89 8.63 2.58
N VAL A 71 5.47 8.25 3.78
CA VAL A 71 6.13 7.16 4.52
C VAL A 71 5.97 5.85 3.77
N LEU A 72 4.76 5.52 3.29
CA LEU A 72 4.53 4.33 2.49
C LEU A 72 5.38 4.33 1.22
N GLY A 73 5.45 5.43 0.47
CA GLY A 73 6.29 5.53 -0.73
C GLY A 73 7.78 5.26 -0.45
N HIS A 74 8.31 5.78 0.66
CA HIS A 74 9.67 5.49 1.10
C HIS A 74 9.86 3.99 1.39
N LEU A 75 8.94 3.40 2.13
CA LEU A 75 8.96 1.98 2.51
C LEU A 75 8.87 1.05 1.30
N LEU A 76 7.98 1.34 0.33
CA LEU A 76 7.87 0.60 -0.92
C LEU A 76 9.18 0.63 -1.72
N THR A 77 9.83 1.79 -1.76
CA THR A 77 11.12 1.96 -2.44
C THR A 77 12.21 1.13 -1.75
N GLN A 78 12.33 1.21 -0.43
CA GLN A 78 13.30 0.41 0.34
C GLN A 78 13.04 -1.09 0.20
N ALA A 79 11.77 -1.49 0.16
CA ALA A 79 11.35 -2.85 -0.07
C ALA A 79 11.47 -3.29 -1.54
N GLY A 80 11.99 -2.47 -2.46
CA GLY A 80 12.21 -2.88 -3.85
C GLY A 80 10.93 -3.18 -4.64
N PHE A 81 9.81 -2.52 -4.30
CA PHE A 81 8.63 -2.51 -5.16
C PHE A 81 8.91 -1.67 -6.41
N THR A 82 8.43 -2.14 -7.56
CA THR A 82 8.71 -1.52 -8.87
C THR A 82 7.54 -0.71 -9.40
N LEU A 83 6.35 -0.88 -8.83
CA LEU A 83 5.17 -0.11 -9.17
C LEU A 83 4.26 0.08 -7.95
N TRP A 84 3.90 1.34 -7.69
CA TRP A 84 2.79 1.70 -6.81
C TRP A 84 1.61 2.12 -7.69
N TYR A 85 0.60 1.26 -7.77
CA TYR A 85 -0.54 1.40 -8.67
C TYR A 85 -1.76 1.97 -7.94
N TRP A 86 -2.25 3.14 -8.37
CA TRP A 86 -3.36 3.87 -7.72
C TRP A 86 -4.73 3.63 -8.38
N GLY A 87 -4.83 2.66 -9.29
CA GLY A 87 -6.10 2.39 -9.99
C GLY A 87 -6.36 3.37 -11.13
N PHE A 88 -7.60 3.87 -11.19
CA PHE A 88 -8.04 4.81 -12.22
C PHE A 88 -7.80 6.25 -11.76
N LYS A 89 -7.18 7.06 -12.62
CA LYS A 89 -6.91 8.47 -12.33
C LYS A 89 -8.19 9.30 -12.41
N ASN A 90 -8.59 9.84 -11.26
CA ASN A 90 -9.69 10.80 -11.19
C ASN A 90 -9.15 12.24 -11.30
N PRO A 91 -9.98 13.23 -11.68
CA PRO A 91 -9.52 14.62 -11.85
C PRO A 91 -8.80 15.21 -10.62
N TYR A 92 -9.24 14.85 -9.40
CA TYR A 92 -8.57 15.31 -8.17
C TYR A 92 -7.13 14.78 -8.04
N MET A 93 -6.82 13.64 -8.67
CA MET A 93 -5.49 13.04 -8.59
C MET A 93 -4.46 13.79 -9.44
N ALA A 94 -4.93 14.53 -10.46
CA ALA A 94 -4.06 15.33 -11.31
C ALA A 94 -3.32 16.43 -10.52
N GLU A 95 -3.88 16.88 -9.39
CA GLU A 95 -3.22 17.83 -8.48
C GLU A 95 -1.94 17.26 -7.86
N TYR A 96 -1.81 15.93 -7.80
CA TYR A 96 -0.67 15.24 -7.20
C TYR A 96 0.38 14.82 -8.22
N ASP A 97 0.11 14.86 -9.52
CA ASP A 97 1.05 14.42 -10.57
C ASP A 97 2.40 15.15 -10.44
N ALA A 98 2.37 16.48 -10.34
CA ALA A 98 3.57 17.31 -10.25
C ALA A 98 4.31 17.17 -8.92
N SER A 99 3.61 16.83 -7.83
CA SER A 99 4.18 16.80 -6.48
C SER A 99 4.64 15.40 -6.04
N TYR A 100 4.07 14.36 -6.63
CA TYR A 100 4.27 12.96 -6.20
C TYR A 100 4.71 12.04 -7.36
N GLY A 101 4.89 12.58 -8.58
CA GLY A 101 5.41 11.83 -9.72
C GLY A 101 4.38 10.86 -10.33
N GLY A 102 3.09 11.17 -10.19
CA GLY A 102 2.01 10.39 -10.80
C GLY A 102 2.14 10.38 -12.32
N VAL A 103 2.13 9.19 -12.92
CA VAL A 103 2.19 9.00 -14.37
C VAL A 103 1.11 8.02 -14.82
N GLU A 104 0.52 8.29 -15.98
CA GLU A 104 -0.32 7.32 -16.67
C GLU A 104 0.58 6.37 -17.46
N LEU A 105 0.37 5.07 -17.27
CA LEU A 105 1.10 4.03 -17.98
C LEU A 105 0.28 3.53 -19.16
N ASP A 106 0.94 3.23 -20.27
CA ASP A 106 0.28 2.53 -21.36
C ASP A 106 -0.11 1.10 -20.93
N ASN A 107 -1.36 0.71 -21.20
CA ASN A 107 -1.87 -0.58 -20.76
C ASN A 107 -1.16 -1.75 -21.44
N ALA A 108 -0.93 -1.66 -22.76
CA ALA A 108 -0.43 -2.76 -23.57
C ALA A 108 1.09 -2.92 -23.41
N GLU A 109 1.82 -1.81 -23.45
CA GLU A 109 3.27 -1.78 -23.50
C GLU A 109 3.91 -1.75 -22.11
N GLU A 110 3.23 -1.24 -21.08
CA GLU A 110 3.81 -1.07 -19.75
C GLU A 110 3.09 -1.84 -18.65
N PHE A 111 1.81 -1.57 -18.41
CA PHE A 111 1.11 -2.09 -17.24
C PHE A 111 0.99 -3.62 -17.27
N TRP A 112 0.39 -4.19 -18.33
CA TRP A 112 0.17 -5.64 -18.41
C TRP A 112 1.47 -6.46 -18.47
N PRO A 113 2.55 -6.03 -19.16
CA PRO A 113 3.85 -6.69 -19.09
C PRO A 113 4.44 -6.70 -17.67
N ARG A 114 4.39 -5.58 -16.94
CA ARG A 114 4.85 -5.50 -15.54
C ARG A 114 4.00 -6.38 -14.62
N TRP A 115 2.68 -6.35 -14.76
CA TRP A 115 1.76 -7.16 -13.96
C TRP A 115 1.99 -8.67 -14.14
N ARG A 116 2.16 -9.13 -15.39
CA ARG A 116 2.46 -10.55 -15.67
C ARG A 116 3.77 -11.01 -15.04
N ARG A 117 4.80 -10.15 -15.05
CA ARG A 117 6.08 -10.40 -14.37
C ARG A 117 5.89 -10.51 -12.86
N ALA A 118 5.13 -9.59 -12.26
CA ALA A 118 4.84 -9.58 -10.84
C ALA A 118 4.07 -10.83 -10.39
N MET A 119 3.09 -11.29 -11.19
CA MET A 119 2.41 -12.57 -10.96
C MET A 119 3.36 -13.77 -10.98
N ALA A 120 4.37 -13.78 -11.88
CA ALA A 120 5.37 -14.83 -11.90
C ALA A 120 6.27 -14.79 -10.65
N LEU A 121 6.68 -13.58 -10.21
CA LEU A 121 7.44 -13.38 -8.97
C LEU A 121 6.64 -13.79 -7.71
N ALA A 122 5.34 -13.52 -7.68
CA ALA A 122 4.48 -13.90 -6.57
C ALA A 122 4.46 -15.42 -6.35
N ARG A 123 4.63 -16.22 -7.41
CA ARG A 123 4.66 -17.69 -7.35
C ARG A 123 5.98 -18.25 -6.81
N SER A 124 7.08 -17.47 -6.84
CA SER A 124 8.39 -17.90 -6.36
C SER A 124 8.64 -17.63 -4.86
N SER A 125 7.62 -17.20 -4.11
CA SER A 125 7.52 -17.16 -2.63
C SER A 125 8.39 -16.16 -1.84
N GLU A 126 9.42 -15.55 -2.41
CA GLU A 126 10.34 -14.69 -1.63
C GLU A 126 10.01 -13.18 -1.64
N ASN A 127 9.16 -12.70 -2.54
CA ASN A 127 9.25 -11.30 -2.98
C ASN A 127 8.00 -10.43 -2.88
N CYS A 128 6.92 -10.88 -2.22
CA CYS A 128 5.65 -10.13 -2.22
C CYS A 128 5.22 -9.52 -0.88
N ASP A 129 5.99 -9.72 0.19
CA ASP A 129 5.60 -9.35 1.54
C ASP A 129 6.36 -8.12 2.03
N LEU A 130 5.67 -6.97 2.03
CA LEU A 130 6.20 -5.69 2.50
C LEU A 130 6.69 -5.78 3.96
N SER A 131 5.95 -6.50 4.80
CA SER A 131 6.27 -6.62 6.23
C SER A 131 7.58 -7.37 6.47
N ARG A 132 7.90 -8.35 5.63
CA ARG A 132 9.18 -9.09 5.70
C ARG A 132 10.37 -8.28 5.24
N ARG A 133 10.16 -7.35 4.31
CA ARG A 133 11.24 -6.55 3.70
C ARG A 133 11.66 -5.33 4.52
N ILE A 134 10.80 -4.88 5.43
CA ILE A 134 11.04 -3.69 6.26
C ILE A 134 11.39 -4.05 7.71
N ALA A 135 11.22 -5.31 8.11
CA ALA A 135 11.62 -5.75 9.45
C ALA A 135 13.12 -5.50 9.68
N PRO A 136 13.51 -4.81 10.77
CA PRO A 136 14.91 -4.54 11.08
C PRO A 136 15.56 -5.84 11.60
N GLY A 137 16.08 -6.65 10.67
CA GLY A 137 16.74 -7.92 10.96
C GLY A 137 15.76 -9.08 11.15
N GLY A 138 16.24 -10.31 10.95
CA GLY A 138 15.43 -11.51 10.87
C GLY A 138 14.48 -11.79 12.05
N SER A 139 13.40 -12.51 11.74
CA SER A 139 12.39 -13.12 12.64
C SER A 139 11.90 -12.25 13.80
N ALA A 140 10.73 -11.61 13.63
CA ALA A 140 9.91 -11.19 14.75
C ALA A 140 8.47 -11.65 14.57
N SER A 141 8.12 -12.65 15.35
CA SER A 141 6.75 -12.96 15.77
C SER A 141 6.03 -11.72 16.29
N ALA A 142 4.74 -11.60 15.97
CA ALA A 142 3.80 -10.55 16.41
C ALA A 142 4.11 -9.14 15.86
N GLY A 143 3.86 -8.96 14.56
CA GLY A 143 4.07 -7.70 13.84
C GLY A 143 3.13 -6.57 14.27
N GLY A 144 3.69 -5.61 15.00
CA GLY A 144 3.31 -4.21 14.94
C GLY A 144 4.56 -3.41 14.59
N ILE A 145 4.53 -2.65 13.49
CA ILE A 145 5.60 -1.72 13.13
C ILE A 145 5.24 -0.38 13.76
N ASP A 146 6.06 0.08 14.72
CA ASP A 146 5.96 1.44 15.24
C ASP A 146 6.45 2.43 14.17
N LEU A 147 5.58 3.37 13.79
CA LEU A 147 5.86 4.42 12.80
C LEU A 147 6.23 5.74 13.51
N ALA A 148 7.26 6.39 12.96
CA ALA A 148 7.99 7.49 13.58
C ALA A 148 7.13 8.69 14.01
N THR A 149 7.42 9.20 15.21
CA THR A 149 6.97 10.52 15.70
C THR A 149 7.97 11.59 15.29
N LEU A 150 7.49 12.66 14.65
CA LEU A 150 8.26 13.91 14.52
C LEU A 150 8.02 14.75 15.78
N SER A 151 9.11 15.28 16.35
CA SER A 151 9.12 16.24 17.46
C SER A 151 8.79 17.65 16.96
#